data_AF-A0A0G0PWE6-F1
#
_entry.id   AF-A0A0G0PWE6-F1
#
_cell.length_a   1.000
_cell.length_b   1.000
_cell.length_c   1.000
_cell.angle_alpha   90.00
_cell.angle_beta   90.00
_cell.angle_gamma   90.00
#
_symmetry.space_group_name_H-M   'P 1'
#
loop_
_entity.id
_entity.type
_entity.pdbx_description
1 polymer ?
#
loop_
_entity_poly.entity_id
_entity_poly.type
_entity_poly.pdbx_seq_one_letter_code
_entity_poly.pdbx_strand_id
1 'polypeptide(L)'
;MMVRFSTFNPPVAFNQAITFGGWVKTVATSSGKSSIVWLGGSIDYAVNPHNYFGLSEQGGRARLDGYFETRPKIDGYFEGRKYFVTSDKLINDDQWHQVVAVIDARPYRHSMALYIDGDKEAEAFVPNPIPNIEKIRVGFRPSGGENFSGNIDDLFILSSAITSEQVNQIYNQGSSLVRP
;
A
#
# COMPACT_ATOMS: atom_id res chain seq x y z
N MET A 1 -1.05 -4.58 -17.64
CA MET A 1 0.31 -5.17 -17.62
C MET A 1 0.57 -5.67 -16.20
N MET A 2 0.84 -6.97 -15.99
CA MET A 2 1.10 -7.53 -14.66
C MET A 2 2.61 -7.68 -14.48
N VAL A 3 3.21 -6.96 -13.54
CA VAL A 3 4.61 -7.15 -13.16
C VAL A 3 4.66 -7.91 -11.84
N ARG A 4 5.29 -9.10 -11.85
CA ARG A 4 5.59 -9.89 -10.65
C ARG A 4 7.10 -9.86 -10.44
N PHE A 5 7.54 -9.29 -9.33
CA PHE A 5 8.93 -9.45 -8.89
C PHE A 5 9.05 -10.76 -8.09
N SER A 6 9.90 -11.67 -8.56
CA SER A 6 10.26 -12.88 -7.82
C SER A 6 11.20 -12.51 -6.68
N THR A 7 10.77 -12.80 -5.44
CA THR A 7 11.55 -12.90 -4.18
C THR A 7 12.89 -12.16 -4.10
N PHE A 8 12.99 -11.14 -3.25
CA PHE A 8 14.27 -10.54 -2.88
C PHE A 8 15.10 -11.53 -2.04
N ASN A 9 16.35 -11.78 -2.43
CA ASN A 9 17.30 -12.59 -1.66
C ASN A 9 18.63 -11.82 -1.52
N PRO A 10 19.00 -11.34 -0.31
CA PRO A 10 18.26 -11.47 0.95
C PRO A 10 16.95 -10.67 0.96
N PRO A 11 15.97 -11.03 1.81
CA PRO A 11 14.78 -10.21 2.03
C PRO A 11 15.17 -8.78 2.44
N VAL A 12 14.42 -7.79 1.96
CA VAL A 12 14.62 -6.41 2.41
C VAL A 12 14.02 -6.28 3.81
N ALA A 13 14.88 -6.28 4.83
CA ALA A 13 14.48 -6.03 6.20
C ALA A 13 14.18 -4.53 6.37
N PHE A 14 12.93 -4.15 6.17
CA PHE A 14 12.44 -2.85 6.61
C PHE A 14 12.19 -2.97 8.12
N ASN A 15 13.14 -2.58 8.95
CA ASN A 15 13.01 -2.83 10.39
C ASN A 15 12.13 -1.78 11.08
N GLN A 16 11.82 -0.64 10.46
CA GLN A 16 11.13 0.45 11.15
C GLN A 16 10.26 1.39 10.29
N ALA A 17 10.50 1.52 8.99
CA ALA A 17 9.72 2.43 8.15
C ALA A 17 9.71 2.00 6.67
N ILE A 18 8.65 2.39 5.96
CA ILE A 18 8.51 2.18 4.52
C ILE A 18 7.60 3.25 3.92
N THR A 19 7.95 3.74 2.74
CA THR A 19 7.06 4.57 1.91
C THR A 19 6.88 3.90 0.57
N PHE A 20 5.67 3.88 0.03
CA PHE A 20 5.42 3.37 -1.31
C PHE A 20 4.21 4.06 -1.95
N GLY A 21 4.21 4.16 -3.26
CA GLY A 21 3.17 4.85 -3.99
C GLY A 21 3.44 4.95 -5.47
N GLY A 22 2.65 5.75 -6.15
CA GLY A 22 2.80 6.09 -7.56
C GLY A 22 1.60 6.86 -8.05
N TRP A 23 1.47 6.94 -9.37
CA TRP A 23 0.35 7.60 -10.03
C TRP A 23 -0.67 6.58 -10.49
N VAL A 24 -1.96 6.90 -10.31
CA VAL A 24 -3.07 6.06 -10.73
C VAL A 24 -4.10 6.88 -11.47
N LYS A 25 -4.77 6.25 -12.43
CA LYS A 25 -5.93 6.80 -13.12
C LYS A 25 -7.00 5.71 -13.19
N THR A 26 -8.22 6.03 -12.75
CA THR A 26 -9.31 5.04 -12.69
C THR A 26 -10.68 5.72 -12.77
N VAL A 27 -11.69 4.92 -13.11
CA VAL A 27 -13.13 5.25 -12.99
C VAL A 27 -13.85 4.20 -12.11
N ALA A 28 -13.08 3.35 -11.44
CA ALA A 28 -13.62 2.27 -10.64
C ALA A 28 -14.47 2.82 -9.49
N THR A 29 -15.58 2.13 -9.23
CA THR A 29 -16.52 2.41 -8.14
C THR A 29 -16.68 1.18 -7.26
N SER A 30 -15.69 0.29 -7.27
CA SER A 30 -15.82 -1.03 -6.67
C SER A 30 -16.13 -0.92 -5.18
N SER A 31 -17.17 -1.63 -4.73
CA SER A 31 -17.41 -1.78 -3.29
C SER A 31 -16.34 -2.68 -2.63
N GLY A 32 -15.72 -3.55 -3.44
CA GLY A 32 -14.57 -4.37 -3.10
C GLY A 32 -13.26 -3.56 -3.12
N LYS A 33 -12.19 -4.16 -2.62
CA LYS A 33 -10.87 -3.53 -2.64
C LYS A 33 -10.10 -3.95 -3.88
N SER A 34 -9.81 -2.96 -4.70
CA SER A 34 -9.10 -3.05 -5.97
C SER A 34 -7.62 -2.73 -5.77
N SER A 35 -6.72 -3.72 -5.87
CA SER A 35 -5.33 -3.58 -5.39
C SER A 35 -4.41 -2.80 -6.33
N ILE A 36 -3.92 -1.63 -5.90
CA ILE A 36 -2.92 -0.83 -6.62
C ILE A 36 -1.52 -1.40 -6.37
N VAL A 37 -1.08 -1.43 -5.11
CA VAL A 37 0.19 -2.06 -4.68
C VAL A 37 -0.06 -2.89 -3.44
N TRP A 38 0.47 -4.10 -3.42
CA TRP A 38 0.49 -4.96 -2.23
C TRP A 38 1.92 -5.37 -1.92
N LEU A 39 2.31 -5.23 -0.65
CA LEU A 39 3.62 -5.57 -0.12
C LEU A 39 3.44 -6.47 1.09
N GLY A 40 4.03 -7.65 1.11
CA GLY A 40 3.90 -8.52 2.28
C GLY A 40 4.72 -9.79 2.20
N GLY A 41 4.54 -10.63 3.22
CA GLY A 41 5.16 -11.94 3.34
C GLY A 41 4.55 -12.97 2.39
N SER A 42 4.39 -14.20 2.86
CA SER A 42 3.85 -15.27 2.03
C SER A 42 2.37 -15.06 1.68
N ILE A 43 2.03 -15.40 0.44
CA ILE A 43 0.64 -15.58 -0.02
C ILE A 43 0.18 -17.03 0.10
N ASP A 44 1.10 -17.92 0.43
CA ASP A 44 0.79 -19.32 0.69
C ASP A 44 0.23 -19.41 2.09
N TYR A 45 -1.09 -19.63 2.19
CA TYR A 45 -1.78 -19.80 3.47
C TYR A 45 -1.30 -21.01 4.29
N ALA A 46 -0.34 -21.78 3.80
CA ALA A 46 0.39 -22.77 4.58
C ALA A 46 1.65 -22.21 5.29
N VAL A 47 2.10 -20.98 4.98
CA VAL A 47 3.38 -20.42 5.44
C VAL A 47 3.19 -19.11 6.21
N ASN A 48 3.42 -19.15 7.53
CA ASN A 48 3.36 -18.03 8.47
C ASN A 48 4.65 -17.17 8.43
N PRO A 49 4.61 -15.82 8.53
CA PRO A 49 3.45 -14.93 8.72
C PRO A 49 2.91 -14.24 7.45
N HIS A 50 1.60 -13.99 7.42
CA HIS A 50 0.87 -13.26 6.35
C HIS A 50 0.77 -11.75 6.57
N ASN A 51 1.83 -11.15 7.11
CA ASN A 51 1.80 -9.73 7.39
C ASN A 51 1.94 -8.94 6.07
N TYR A 52 1.13 -7.89 5.89
CA TYR A 52 1.18 -7.09 4.66
C TYR A 52 0.74 -5.64 4.86
N PHE A 53 1.16 -4.80 3.92
CA PHE A 53 0.57 -3.51 3.59
C PHE A 53 -0.04 -3.53 2.19
N GLY A 54 -1.09 -2.76 1.98
CA GLY A 54 -1.71 -2.63 0.67
C GLY A 54 -2.31 -1.25 0.42
N LEU A 55 -1.98 -0.67 -0.73
CA LEU A 55 -2.71 0.44 -1.33
C LEU A 55 -3.76 -0.12 -2.29
N SER A 56 -4.99 0.34 -2.15
CA SER A 56 -6.13 -0.09 -2.96
C SER A 56 -7.09 1.04 -3.24
N GLU A 57 -7.88 0.91 -4.30
CA GLU A 57 -9.10 1.68 -4.50
C GLU A 57 -10.27 0.93 -3.84
N GLN A 58 -11.17 1.68 -3.19
CA GLN A 58 -12.45 1.20 -2.69
C GLN A 58 -13.48 2.34 -2.71
N GLY A 59 -14.58 2.17 -3.44
CA GLY A 59 -15.68 3.13 -3.53
C GLY A 59 -15.26 4.46 -4.14
N GLY A 60 -14.31 4.45 -5.07
CA GLY A 60 -13.71 5.62 -5.68
C GLY A 60 -12.62 6.31 -4.85
N ARG A 61 -12.26 5.74 -3.70
CA ARG A 61 -11.31 6.34 -2.73
C ARG A 61 -10.05 5.51 -2.63
N ALA A 62 -8.93 6.16 -2.35
CA ALA A 62 -7.72 5.45 -1.99
C ALA A 62 -7.85 4.90 -0.57
N ARG A 63 -7.28 3.71 -0.35
CA ARG A 63 -7.29 3.02 0.92
C ARG A 63 -5.94 2.38 1.18
N LEU A 64 -5.41 2.63 2.36
CA LEU A 64 -4.21 1.95 2.87
C LEU A 64 -4.63 0.95 3.95
N ASP A 65 -4.25 -0.30 3.78
CA ASP A 65 -4.46 -1.38 4.75
C ASP A 65 -3.12 -1.88 5.30
N GLY A 66 -3.10 -2.25 6.58
CA GLY A 66 -2.07 -3.07 7.21
C GLY A 66 -2.72 -4.28 7.90
N TYR A 67 -2.15 -5.46 7.73
CA TYR A 67 -2.59 -6.68 8.42
C TYR A 67 -1.43 -7.34 9.13
N PHE A 68 -1.66 -7.73 10.38
CA PHE A 68 -0.66 -8.31 11.28
C PHE A 68 -1.27 -9.53 11.95
N GLU A 69 -0.69 -10.71 11.72
CA GLU A 69 -1.03 -11.91 12.48
C GLU A 69 -0.71 -11.73 13.96
N THR A 70 -1.67 -12.06 14.80
CA THR A 70 -1.53 -12.00 16.26
C THR A 70 -1.20 -13.37 16.85
N ARG A 71 -1.41 -14.45 16.11
CA ARG A 71 -1.10 -15.83 16.49
C ARG A 71 -0.76 -16.69 15.28
N PRO A 72 0.02 -17.78 15.45
CA PRO A 72 0.19 -18.78 14.42
C PRO A 72 -1.14 -19.39 13.98
N LYS A 73 -1.18 -19.85 12.73
CA LYS A 73 -2.33 -20.55 12.16
C LYS A 73 -2.72 -21.77 13.01
N ILE A 74 -3.99 -21.84 13.42
CA ILE A 74 -4.58 -23.00 14.09
C ILE A 74 -5.78 -23.44 13.23
N ASP A 75 -5.85 -24.74 12.89
CA ASP A 75 -6.98 -25.36 12.17
C ASP A 75 -7.44 -24.64 10.89
N GLY A 76 -6.51 -24.12 10.08
CA GLY A 76 -6.87 -23.47 8.82
C GLY A 76 -7.09 -21.96 8.92
N TYR A 77 -7.29 -21.42 10.12
CA TYR A 77 -7.65 -20.02 10.36
C TYR A 77 -6.46 -19.19 10.86
N PHE A 78 -6.38 -17.96 10.34
CA PHE A 78 -5.47 -16.93 10.83
C PHE A 78 -6.21 -16.01 11.78
N GLU A 79 -5.57 -15.69 12.90
CA GLU A 79 -5.97 -14.57 13.73
C GLU A 79 -5.02 -13.42 13.47
N GLY A 80 -5.55 -12.30 13.02
CA GLY A 80 -4.76 -11.09 12.82
C GLY A 80 -5.58 -9.83 12.98
N ARG A 81 -4.87 -8.74 13.24
CA ARG A 81 -5.44 -7.42 13.40
C ARG A 81 -5.23 -6.61 12.13
N LYS A 82 -6.31 -5.95 11.69
CA LYS A 82 -6.31 -5.09 10.53
C LYS A 82 -6.37 -3.62 10.96
N TYR A 83 -5.53 -2.82 10.35
CA TYR A 83 -5.49 -1.37 10.46
C TYR A 83 -5.74 -0.79 9.07
N PHE A 84 -6.46 0.32 8.98
CA PHE A 84 -6.69 0.95 7.70
C PHE A 84 -7.06 2.41 7.83
N VAL A 85 -6.81 3.13 6.75
CA VAL A 85 -7.30 4.48 6.50
C VAL A 85 -7.81 4.59 5.07
N THR A 86 -8.76 5.47 4.84
CA THR A 86 -9.35 5.76 3.52
C THR A 86 -9.32 7.26 3.31
N SER A 87 -9.07 7.71 2.08
CA SER A 87 -9.04 9.13 1.74
C SER A 87 -10.44 9.75 1.72
N ASP A 88 -10.52 11.03 2.10
CA ASP A 88 -11.74 11.86 1.95
C ASP A 88 -11.86 12.41 0.53
N LYS A 89 -10.76 12.45 -0.22
CA LYS A 89 -10.75 12.70 -1.66
C LYS A 89 -11.08 11.44 -2.48
N LEU A 90 -11.86 11.65 -3.55
CA LEU A 90 -12.08 10.66 -4.60
C LEU A 90 -10.91 10.69 -5.60
N ILE A 91 -10.60 9.54 -6.19
CA ILE A 91 -9.52 9.34 -7.17
C ILE A 91 -10.02 8.72 -8.49
N ASN A 92 -11.35 8.65 -8.67
CA ASN A 92 -12.00 7.90 -9.75
C ASN A 92 -12.69 8.79 -10.79
N ASP A 93 -12.08 9.92 -11.11
CA ASP A 93 -12.59 10.95 -12.03
C ASP A 93 -11.94 10.88 -13.43
N ASP A 94 -11.31 9.75 -13.76
CA ASP A 94 -10.51 9.55 -14.98
C ASP A 94 -9.27 10.48 -15.10
N GLN A 95 -8.86 11.15 -14.02
CA GLN A 95 -7.62 11.91 -13.96
C GLN A 95 -6.51 11.13 -13.25
N TRP A 96 -5.28 11.58 -13.48
CA TRP A 96 -4.10 11.06 -12.81
C TRP A 96 -4.00 11.64 -11.40
N HIS A 97 -3.97 10.75 -10.40
CA HIS A 97 -3.74 11.09 -9.00
C HIS A 97 -2.49 10.42 -8.47
N GLN A 98 -1.70 11.14 -7.68
CA GLN A 98 -0.63 10.54 -6.90
C GLN A 98 -1.24 9.90 -5.65
N VAL A 99 -0.92 8.64 -5.37
CA VAL A 99 -1.35 7.92 -4.16
C VAL A 99 -0.12 7.38 -3.44
N VAL A 100 0.09 7.83 -2.20
CA VAL A 100 1.30 7.49 -1.43
C VAL A 100 0.94 7.03 -0.02
N ALA A 101 1.54 5.91 0.40
CA ALA A 101 1.53 5.42 1.75
C ALA A 101 2.87 5.69 2.43
N VAL A 102 2.84 6.29 3.62
CA VAL A 102 4.00 6.46 4.49
C VAL A 102 3.75 5.69 5.78
N ILE A 103 4.62 4.76 6.13
CA ILE A 103 4.55 3.96 7.36
C ILE A 103 5.80 4.22 8.18
N ASP A 104 5.59 4.64 9.43
CA ASP A 104 6.63 4.90 10.43
C ASP A 104 6.32 4.09 11.70
N ALA A 105 6.83 2.86 11.77
CA ALA A 105 6.72 1.99 12.94
C ALA A 105 7.93 2.08 13.87
N ARG A 106 8.77 3.13 13.74
CA ARG A 106 9.83 3.40 14.72
C ARG A 106 9.23 3.54 16.11
N PRO A 107 9.97 3.19 17.18
CA PRO A 107 9.53 3.40 18.55
C PRO A 107 8.98 4.83 18.75
N TYR A 108 7.83 4.94 19.41
CA TYR A 108 7.13 6.20 19.70
C TYR A 108 6.48 6.92 18.50
N ARG A 109 6.60 6.42 17.26
CA ARG A 109 5.96 7.00 16.07
C ARG A 109 4.66 6.30 15.75
N HIS A 110 4.74 5.01 15.44
CA HIS A 110 3.58 4.12 15.23
C HIS A 110 2.49 4.67 14.32
N SER A 111 2.86 5.24 13.16
CA SER A 111 1.90 5.82 12.23
C SER A 111 1.90 5.17 10.85
N MET A 112 0.72 5.13 10.23
CA MET A 112 0.52 4.90 8.81
C MET A 112 -0.32 6.05 8.25
N ALA A 113 0.17 6.71 7.22
CA ALA A 113 -0.46 7.86 6.60
C ALA A 113 -0.67 7.64 5.10
N LEU A 114 -1.80 8.12 4.61
CA LEU A 114 -2.20 8.08 3.21
C LEU A 114 -2.24 9.51 2.67
N TYR A 115 -1.60 9.71 1.52
CA TYR A 115 -1.52 10.99 0.84
C TYR A 115 -2.09 10.86 -0.57
N ILE A 116 -2.80 11.92 -0.99
CA ILE A 116 -3.34 12.07 -2.34
C ILE A 116 -2.90 13.41 -2.89
N ASP A 117 -2.27 13.40 -4.07
CA ASP A 117 -1.82 14.61 -4.76
C ASP A 117 -0.93 15.53 -3.88
N GLY A 118 -0.06 14.93 -3.07
CA GLY A 118 0.83 15.64 -2.17
C GLY A 118 0.25 15.96 -0.78
N ASP A 119 -1.06 15.85 -0.59
CA ASP A 119 -1.74 16.21 0.66
C ASP A 119 -2.03 14.99 1.55
N LYS A 120 -1.87 15.13 2.87
CA LYS A 120 -2.17 14.05 3.81
C LYS A 120 -3.68 13.96 4.01
N GLU A 121 -4.28 12.87 3.53
CA GLU A 121 -5.72 12.64 3.58
C GLU A 121 -6.14 11.91 4.85
N ALA A 122 -5.32 10.97 5.34
CA ALA A 122 -5.68 10.18 6.51
C ALA A 122 -4.46 9.60 7.21
N GLU A 123 -4.60 9.34 8.51
CA GLU A 123 -3.55 8.77 9.34
C GLU A 123 -4.15 7.85 10.42
N ALA A 124 -3.47 6.75 10.73
CA ALA A 124 -3.85 5.85 11.80
C ALA A 124 -2.61 5.26 12.49
N PHE A 125 -2.86 4.60 13.61
CA PHE A 125 -1.84 3.84 14.32
C PHE A 125 -1.43 2.58 13.53
N VAL A 126 -0.14 2.25 13.56
CA VAL A 126 0.41 0.97 13.11
C VAL A 126 1.32 0.36 14.20
N PRO A 127 1.19 -0.95 14.50
CA PRO A 127 2.08 -1.60 15.46
C PRO A 127 3.48 -1.78 14.89
N ASN A 128 4.45 -1.97 15.79
CA ASN A 128 5.79 -2.44 15.45
C ASN A 128 5.93 -3.96 15.70
N PRO A 129 6.89 -4.63 15.05
CA PRO A 129 7.63 -4.19 13.85
C PRO A 129 6.74 -4.22 12.59
N ILE A 130 7.17 -3.55 11.51
CA ILE A 130 6.50 -3.71 10.22
C ILE A 130 6.70 -5.13 9.65
N PRO A 131 5.82 -5.58 8.74
CA PRO A 131 5.92 -6.88 8.08
C PRO A 131 7.25 -7.04 7.33
N ASN A 132 7.82 -8.26 7.34
CA ASN A 132 8.81 -8.62 6.33
C ASN A 132 8.16 -8.62 4.95
N ILE A 133 8.82 -7.99 3.98
CA ILE A 133 8.31 -7.88 2.61
C ILE A 133 9.07 -8.87 1.73
N GLU A 134 8.42 -9.98 1.43
CA GLU A 134 8.96 -11.04 0.57
C GLU A 134 8.48 -10.91 -0.87
N LYS A 135 7.28 -10.34 -1.06
CA LYS A 135 6.59 -10.26 -2.34
C LYS A 135 6.00 -8.86 -2.56
N ILE A 136 6.11 -8.40 -3.80
CA ILE A 136 5.50 -7.17 -4.29
C ILE A 136 4.55 -7.52 -5.42
N ARG A 137 3.34 -6.96 -5.39
CA ARG A 137 2.34 -7.14 -6.43
C ARG A 137 1.76 -5.78 -6.81
N VAL A 138 1.61 -5.56 -8.10
CA VAL A 138 1.10 -4.32 -8.67
C VAL A 138 -0.14 -4.66 -9.50
N GLY A 139 -1.22 -3.89 -9.29
CA GLY A 139 -2.49 -4.05 -10.01
C GLY A 139 -3.23 -5.37 -9.72
N PHE A 140 -2.76 -6.17 -8.76
CA PHE A 140 -3.26 -7.51 -8.50
C PHE A 140 -3.36 -7.79 -7.01
N ARG A 141 -4.54 -8.23 -6.56
CA ARG A 141 -4.76 -8.66 -5.19
C ARG A 141 -4.61 -10.18 -5.07
N PRO A 142 -3.74 -10.70 -4.18
CA PRO A 142 -3.77 -12.12 -3.89
C PRO A 142 -5.08 -12.48 -3.17
N SER A 143 -5.69 -13.60 -3.58
CA SER A 143 -6.66 -14.36 -2.78
C SER A 143 -7.98 -13.64 -2.43
N GLY A 144 -8.83 -13.38 -3.43
CA GLY A 144 -10.24 -13.01 -3.22
C GLY A 144 -10.55 -11.51 -3.17
N GLY A 145 -9.60 -10.65 -3.52
CA GLY A 145 -9.88 -9.24 -3.81
C GLY A 145 -9.79 -8.91 -5.30
N GLU A 146 -10.08 -7.67 -5.66
CA GLU A 146 -10.17 -7.26 -7.07
C GLU A 146 -8.82 -6.76 -7.59
N ASN A 147 -8.59 -7.01 -8.88
CA ASN A 147 -7.46 -6.41 -9.60
C ASN A 147 -7.75 -4.93 -9.83
N PHE A 148 -6.68 -4.14 -9.93
CA PHE A 148 -6.85 -2.72 -10.23
C PHE A 148 -7.43 -2.51 -11.62
N SER A 149 -8.59 -1.84 -11.68
CA SER A 149 -9.23 -1.43 -12.92
C SER A 149 -8.85 0.01 -13.23
N GLY A 150 -7.69 0.20 -13.88
CA GLY A 150 -7.17 1.51 -14.23
C GLY A 150 -5.74 1.45 -14.73
N ASN A 151 -5.13 2.63 -14.88
CA ASN A 151 -3.73 2.80 -15.24
C ASN A 151 -2.89 3.10 -14.00
N ILE A 152 -1.65 2.60 -13.99
CA ILE A 152 -0.67 2.82 -12.94
C ILE A 152 0.63 3.27 -13.61
N ASP A 153 1.27 4.31 -13.09
CA ASP A 153 2.55 4.82 -13.57
C ASP A 153 3.45 5.29 -12.40
N ASP A 154 4.75 5.48 -12.66
CA ASP A 154 5.71 6.09 -11.73
C ASP A 154 5.73 5.45 -10.31
N LEU A 155 5.70 4.13 -10.25
CA LEU A 155 5.73 3.41 -8.97
C LEU A 155 7.08 3.52 -8.26
N PHE A 156 7.03 3.71 -6.95
CA PHE A 156 8.22 3.78 -6.11
C PHE A 156 8.02 3.11 -4.75
N ILE A 157 9.13 2.67 -4.16
CA ILE A 157 9.22 2.13 -2.79
C ILE A 157 10.51 2.66 -2.17
N LEU A 158 10.43 3.17 -0.95
CA LEU A 158 11.53 3.69 -0.15
C LEU A 158 11.60 2.93 1.18
N SER A 159 12.81 2.67 1.66
CA SER A 159 13.07 2.05 2.97
C SER A 159 13.01 3.02 4.15
N SER A 160 12.34 4.15 3.97
CA SER A 160 12.24 5.23 4.95
C SER A 160 10.82 5.80 4.98
N ALA A 161 10.45 6.38 6.12
CA ALA A 161 9.31 7.29 6.20
C ALA A 161 9.78 8.69 5.79
N ILE A 162 9.04 9.30 4.86
CA ILE A 162 9.29 10.66 4.38
C ILE A 162 8.27 11.64 4.97
N THR A 163 8.59 12.94 4.96
CA THR A 163 7.69 13.98 5.48
C THR A 163 6.62 14.37 4.46
N SER A 164 5.56 15.06 4.92
CA SER A 164 4.53 15.62 4.04
C SER A 164 5.12 16.52 2.95
N GLU A 165 6.13 17.32 3.29
CA GLU A 165 6.82 18.19 2.34
C GLU A 165 7.55 17.38 1.26
N GLN A 166 8.16 16.25 1.63
CA GLN A 166 8.82 15.36 0.66
C GLN A 166 7.79 14.66 -0.24
N VAL A 167 6.63 14.26 0.28
CA VAL A 167 5.54 13.71 -0.54
C VAL A 167 5.06 14.77 -1.54
N ASN A 168 4.83 16.01 -1.09
CA ASN A 168 4.43 17.12 -1.95
C ASN A 168 5.49 17.45 -3.02
N GLN A 169 6.78 17.36 -2.70
CA GLN A 169 7.86 17.50 -3.68
C GLN A 169 7.78 16.43 -4.78
N ILE A 170 7.55 15.16 -4.42
CA ILE A 170 7.38 14.07 -5.40
C ILE A 170 6.13 14.33 -6.26
N TYR A 171 5.05 14.84 -5.66
CA TYR A 171 3.84 15.22 -6.40
C TYR A 171 4.13 16.29 -7.46
N ASN A 172 4.73 17.41 -7.05
CA ASN A 172 5.02 18.53 -7.96
C ASN A 172 6.00 18.14 -9.09
N GLN A 173 6.95 17.25 -8.81
CA GLN A 173 7.85 16.72 -9.84
C GLN A 173 7.07 15.86 -10.83
N GLY A 174 6.23 14.94 -10.32
CA GLY A 174 5.43 14.05 -11.15
C GLY A 174 4.34 14.77 -11.93
N SER A 175 3.67 15.78 -11.38
CA SER A 175 2.55 16.48 -12.02
C SER A 175 2.97 17.24 -13.29
N SER A 176 4.26 17.54 -13.42
CA SER A 176 4.82 18.20 -14.60
C SER A 176 5.07 17.25 -15.79
N LEU A 177 4.99 15.94 -15.55
CA LEU A 177 5.18 14.91 -16.58
C LEU A 177 3.89 14.68 -17.37
N VAL A 178 4.03 14.61 -18.70
CA VAL A 178 2.94 14.21 -19.60
C VAL A 178 2.77 12.69 -19.50
N ARG A 179 1.62 12.23 -19.01
CA ARG A 179 1.27 10.81 -18.92
C ARG A 179 0.36 10.39 -20.09
N PRO A 180 0.52 9.16 -20.61
CA PRO A 180 -0.33 8.62 -21.67
C PRO A 180 -1.78 8.37 -21.21
#